data_AF-A0A2R5G9H2-F1
#
_entry.id   AF-A0A2R5G9H2-F1
#
_cell.length_a   1.000
_cell.length_b   1.000
_cell.length_c   1.000
_cell.angle_alpha   90.00
_cell.angle_beta   90.00
_cell.angle_gamma   90.00
#
_symmetry.space_group_name_H-M   'P 1'
#
loop_
_entity.id
_entity.type
_entity.pdbx_description
1 polymer ?
#
loop_
_entity_poly.entity_id
_entity_poly.type
_entity_poly.pdbx_seq_one_letter_code
_entity_poly.pdbx_strand_id
1 'polypeptide(L)'
;MAPAMKVTLKWEEGAEATHAVLKLTLPRKWREGATKQLKETFVDQYNKKHEDTKLELDEVHLVNTKGQALADADLVARVIEHGEHVRVKPGPSPTKLAAPLPAKGSDASAAKSDAKASKGANVPTPMPASGSNLVGDKAALDKARKIDFDYSKWDRLDLSDDDAEDCHPNIDKESWKRLMAQKRQDRRQKEEEKIAAFKAKIEKYKKKYEDLQGKIDGAGADDDDAAQWMVDRDDAKDSMDKYQARLDHFLATRKLTADDLCDVKDDKTTVASSADMTPLDTGLPQPAKSPAASSSASSSSSSEPSKAIVRPEAPVDEGLEYDAYIKLHRVKVDKFADLRSDEASEHFLLENPVILHKHAEGYLLLRTLDTCMRHLGEEEDRGGLSAKLKKAYAEEELAIARQHMIIQFVLALAEGKHRDPRDFVRAFFLKAGKNSTQRVDGFEQDLESFVDRIRNRAKEKRSKGEESPLAYHNRDDVVQLDDGEYEMAPLGPGGLDPNEVLGTLPRAMQEAFISQDTDKLREAVSSLTAEEAQYHMQRCVDSGLWNPGPDEVEADDEAEDN
;
A
#
# COMPACT_ATOMS: atom_id res chain seq x y z
N MET A 1 4.53 17.97 -5.18
CA MET A 1 3.31 18.50 -5.86
C MET A 1 3.08 17.79 -7.18
N ALA A 2 2.02 16.97 -7.29
CA ALA A 2 1.65 16.36 -8.57
C ALA A 2 1.12 17.44 -9.56
N PRO A 3 1.55 17.44 -10.83
CA PRO A 3 1.22 18.49 -11.79
C PRO A 3 -0.29 18.53 -12.12
N ALA A 4 -0.82 19.73 -12.42
CA ALA A 4 -2.18 19.93 -12.91
C ALA A 4 -2.41 19.13 -14.21
N MET A 5 -3.59 18.49 -14.37
CA MET A 5 -3.85 17.70 -15.58
C MET A 5 -4.31 18.60 -16.71
N LYS A 6 -3.78 18.45 -17.93
CA LYS A 6 -4.30 19.15 -19.10
C LYS A 6 -5.08 18.14 -19.94
N VAL A 7 -6.30 18.48 -20.35
CA VAL A 7 -7.14 17.65 -21.23
C VAL A 7 -7.72 18.54 -22.32
N THR A 8 -7.77 18.05 -23.56
CA THR A 8 -8.38 18.79 -24.68
C THR A 8 -9.59 18.02 -25.20
N LEU A 9 -10.77 18.63 -25.16
CA LEU A 9 -12.01 18.08 -25.71
C LEU A 9 -12.22 18.59 -27.13
N LYS A 10 -12.57 17.71 -28.08
CA LYS A 10 -12.84 18.07 -29.48
C LYS A 10 -14.20 17.54 -29.91
N TRP A 11 -15.10 18.41 -30.37
CA TRP A 11 -16.35 18.01 -31.02
C TRP A 11 -16.07 17.47 -32.43
N GLU A 12 -16.63 16.30 -32.74
CA GLU A 12 -16.64 15.71 -34.08
C GLU A 12 -18.08 15.50 -34.55
N GLU A 13 -18.51 16.29 -35.54
CA GLU A 13 -19.80 16.16 -36.22
C GLU A 13 -19.56 15.98 -37.73
N GLY A 14 -19.82 14.78 -38.24
CA GLY A 14 -19.77 14.51 -39.68
C GLY A 14 -18.40 14.67 -40.34
N ALA A 15 -18.32 14.33 -41.63
CA ALA A 15 -17.08 14.23 -42.39
C ALA A 15 -16.45 15.58 -42.83
N GLU A 16 -16.98 16.72 -42.40
CA GLU A 16 -16.48 18.05 -42.77
C GLU A 16 -16.33 18.95 -41.53
N ALA A 17 -15.15 19.57 -41.42
CA ALA A 17 -14.58 20.12 -40.21
C ALA A 17 -15.26 21.38 -39.66
N THR A 18 -15.93 21.27 -38.52
CA THR A 18 -16.17 22.36 -37.55
C THR A 18 -15.71 21.93 -36.16
N HIS A 19 -14.39 21.94 -35.95
CA HIS A 19 -13.78 21.48 -34.69
C HIS A 19 -13.95 22.52 -33.57
N ALA A 20 -14.99 22.39 -32.74
CA ALA A 20 -15.00 23.05 -31.44
C ALA A 20 -13.98 22.36 -30.53
N VAL A 21 -12.88 23.06 -30.23
CA VAL A 21 -11.80 22.56 -29.38
C VAL A 21 -11.80 23.31 -28.06
N LEU A 22 -11.95 22.58 -26.95
CA LEU A 22 -11.88 23.11 -25.59
C LEU A 22 -10.66 22.54 -24.85
N LYS A 23 -9.70 23.40 -24.51
CA LYS A 23 -8.52 23.03 -23.70
C LYS A 23 -8.81 23.35 -22.22
N LEU A 24 -8.84 22.35 -21.36
CA LEU A 24 -9.06 22.48 -19.93
C LEU A 24 -7.80 22.09 -19.14
N THR A 25 -7.52 22.87 -18.09
CA THR A 25 -6.57 22.46 -17.04
C THR A 25 -7.38 22.01 -15.84
N LEU A 26 -7.41 20.70 -15.58
CA LEU A 26 -8.25 20.08 -14.55
C LEU A 26 -7.62 20.25 -13.16
N PRO A 27 -8.37 20.79 -12.18
CA PRO A 27 -7.99 20.78 -10.78
C PRO A 27 -7.86 19.36 -10.22
N ARG A 28 -7.09 19.17 -9.14
CA ARG A 28 -6.85 17.86 -8.51
C ARG A 28 -8.14 17.09 -8.18
N LYS A 29 -9.16 17.80 -7.70
CA LYS A 29 -10.47 17.22 -7.33
C LYS A 29 -11.22 16.58 -8.50
N TRP A 30 -10.94 16.98 -9.73
CA TRP A 30 -11.61 16.44 -10.93
C TRP A 30 -10.93 15.17 -11.46
N ARG A 31 -9.70 14.86 -11.01
CA ARG A 31 -9.03 13.58 -11.34
C ARG A 31 -9.77 12.40 -10.72
N GLU A 32 -10.27 12.58 -9.50
CA GLU A 32 -11.09 11.61 -8.76
C GLU A 32 -12.60 11.78 -9.04
N GLY A 33 -12.97 12.71 -9.93
CA GLY A 33 -14.34 12.99 -10.32
C GLY A 33 -14.81 12.14 -11.49
N ALA A 34 -16.13 12.11 -11.69
CA ALA A 34 -16.77 11.42 -12.80
C ALA A 34 -16.57 12.17 -14.12
N THR A 35 -16.41 11.44 -15.22
CA THR A 35 -16.34 11.94 -16.61
C THR A 35 -17.57 12.77 -17.00
N LYS A 36 -18.72 12.58 -16.32
CA LYS A 36 -19.91 13.45 -16.46
C LYS A 36 -19.60 14.94 -16.28
N GLN A 37 -18.71 15.31 -15.35
CA GLN A 37 -18.34 16.71 -15.11
C GLN A 37 -17.60 17.32 -16.31
N LEU A 38 -16.79 16.53 -17.02
CA LEU A 38 -16.14 16.96 -18.26
C LEU A 38 -17.16 17.13 -19.40
N LYS A 39 -18.16 16.25 -19.45
CA LYS A 39 -19.27 16.33 -20.43
C LYS A 39 -20.13 17.58 -20.20
N GLU A 40 -20.56 17.83 -18.97
CA GLU A 40 -21.35 19.01 -18.58
C GLU A 40 -20.60 20.32 -18.91
N THR A 41 -19.32 20.41 -18.54
CA THR A 41 -18.53 21.62 -18.78
C THR A 41 -18.27 21.89 -20.26
N PHE A 42 -18.20 20.86 -21.09
CA PHE A 42 -18.10 21.00 -22.54
C PHE A 42 -19.42 21.52 -23.13
N VAL A 43 -20.54 20.88 -22.80
CA VAL A 43 -21.88 21.23 -23.30
C VAL A 43 -22.25 22.66 -22.90
N ASP A 44 -22.00 23.06 -21.66
CA ASP A 44 -22.24 24.42 -21.17
C ASP A 44 -21.44 25.48 -21.95
N GLN A 45 -20.19 25.18 -22.28
CA GLN A 45 -19.33 26.13 -23.02
C GLN A 45 -19.63 26.16 -24.52
N TYR A 46 -20.06 25.03 -25.08
CA TYR A 46 -20.49 24.93 -26.47
C TYR A 46 -21.82 25.68 -26.68
N ASN A 47 -22.83 25.43 -25.85
CA ASN A 47 -24.13 26.08 -25.91
C ASN A 47 -24.07 27.59 -25.66
N LYS A 48 -23.06 28.08 -24.90
CA LYS A 48 -22.79 29.51 -24.73
C LYS A 48 -22.20 30.18 -25.98
N LYS A 49 -21.57 29.42 -26.88
CA LYS A 49 -20.92 29.94 -28.09
C LYS A 49 -21.72 29.69 -29.37
N HIS A 50 -22.63 28.73 -29.33
CA HIS A 50 -23.44 28.29 -30.46
C HIS A 50 -24.93 28.32 -30.08
N GLU A 51 -25.56 29.50 -30.16
CA GLU A 51 -26.98 29.68 -29.81
C GLU A 51 -27.94 28.99 -30.80
N ASP A 52 -27.50 28.77 -32.05
CA ASP A 52 -28.28 28.16 -33.14
C ASP A 52 -28.22 26.62 -33.19
N THR A 53 -27.29 25.98 -32.47
CA THR A 53 -27.14 24.51 -32.45
C THR A 53 -26.81 24.06 -31.03
N LYS A 54 -27.84 23.87 -30.20
CA LYS A 54 -27.67 23.46 -28.80
C LYS A 54 -27.42 21.96 -28.71
N LEU A 55 -26.41 21.56 -27.95
CA LEU A 55 -26.15 20.17 -27.57
C LEU A 55 -26.88 19.82 -26.28
N GLU A 56 -27.53 18.67 -26.25
CA GLU A 56 -28.13 18.11 -25.03
C GLU A 56 -27.18 17.11 -24.36
N LEU A 57 -27.22 17.06 -23.02
CA LEU A 57 -26.29 16.25 -22.22
C LEU A 57 -26.44 14.73 -22.46
N ASP A 58 -27.65 14.30 -22.83
CA ASP A 58 -28.02 12.90 -23.00
C ASP A 58 -27.76 12.39 -24.43
N GLU A 59 -27.51 13.30 -25.37
CA GLU A 59 -27.23 13.00 -26.78
C GLU A 59 -25.74 13.00 -27.12
N VAL A 60 -24.88 13.12 -26.11
CA VAL A 60 -23.43 13.26 -26.29
C VAL A 60 -22.68 12.28 -25.38
N HIS A 61 -21.64 11.65 -25.93
CA HIS A 61 -20.72 10.82 -25.16
C HIS A 61 -19.26 11.17 -25.44
N LEU A 62 -18.39 10.85 -24.49
CA LEU A 62 -16.95 11.08 -24.59
C LEU A 62 -16.27 9.82 -25.09
N VAL A 63 -15.32 9.95 -26.02
CA VAL A 63 -14.53 8.86 -26.58
C VAL A 63 -13.05 9.19 -26.38
N ASN A 64 -12.31 8.28 -25.74
CA ASN A 64 -10.89 8.49 -25.55
C ASN A 64 -10.07 8.24 -26.84
N THR A 65 -8.77 8.57 -26.87
CA THR A 65 -7.88 8.34 -28.03
C THR A 65 -7.80 6.86 -28.41
N LYS A 66 -7.97 5.96 -27.44
CA LYS A 66 -8.05 4.51 -27.62
C LYS A 66 -9.36 4.01 -28.24
N GLY A 67 -10.28 4.91 -28.61
CA GLY A 67 -11.56 4.58 -29.24
C GLY A 67 -12.62 4.03 -28.30
N GLN A 68 -12.38 4.08 -26.98
CA GLN A 68 -13.32 3.63 -25.96
C GLN A 68 -14.32 4.73 -25.63
N ALA A 69 -15.62 4.41 -25.69
CA ALA A 69 -16.68 5.29 -25.22
C ALA A 69 -16.75 5.26 -23.68
N LEU A 70 -16.73 6.42 -23.05
CA LEU A 70 -16.69 6.61 -21.60
C LEU A 70 -18.11 6.71 -21.05
N ALA A 71 -18.41 5.94 -20.01
CA ALA A 71 -19.67 6.04 -19.28
C ALA A 71 -19.62 7.27 -18.36
N ASP A 72 -20.79 7.81 -18.01
CA ASP A 72 -20.89 9.02 -17.17
C ASP A 72 -20.35 8.83 -15.74
N ALA A 73 -20.26 7.58 -15.28
CA ALA A 73 -19.74 7.20 -13.96
C ALA A 73 -18.25 6.83 -13.96
N ASP A 74 -17.56 6.87 -15.11
CA ASP A 74 -16.13 6.56 -15.18
C ASP A 74 -15.28 7.64 -14.48
N LEU A 75 -14.21 7.23 -13.81
CA LEU A 75 -13.29 8.16 -13.14
C LEU A 75 -12.25 8.71 -14.11
N VAL A 76 -12.07 10.03 -14.14
CA VAL A 76 -11.14 10.71 -15.07
C VAL A 76 -9.72 10.15 -14.96
N ALA A 77 -9.20 9.92 -13.75
CA ALA A 77 -7.87 9.36 -13.54
C ALA A 77 -7.70 7.90 -14.02
N ARG A 78 -8.79 7.15 -14.14
CA ARG A 78 -8.75 5.75 -14.58
C ARG A 78 -8.75 5.59 -16.09
N VAL A 79 -9.30 6.57 -16.81
CA VAL A 79 -9.60 6.41 -18.24
C VAL A 79 -9.01 7.52 -19.12
N ILE A 80 -8.47 8.61 -18.56
CA ILE A 80 -7.87 9.72 -19.32
C ILE A 80 -6.41 9.96 -18.85
N GLU A 81 -5.48 10.08 -19.79
CA GLU A 81 -4.05 10.37 -19.57
C GLU A 81 -3.74 11.88 -19.58
N HIS A 82 -2.63 12.30 -18.97
CA HIS A 82 -2.23 13.72 -18.95
C HIS A 82 -1.88 14.21 -20.37
N GLY A 83 -2.52 15.29 -20.83
CA GLY A 83 -2.31 15.86 -22.15
C GLY A 83 -3.18 15.25 -23.25
N GLU A 84 -4.11 14.35 -22.90
CA GLU A 84 -4.88 13.57 -23.87
C GLU A 84 -6.00 14.37 -24.58
N HIS A 85 -6.31 13.95 -25.82
CA HIS A 85 -7.37 14.51 -26.64
C HIS A 85 -8.63 13.63 -26.58
N VAL A 86 -9.65 14.06 -25.85
CA VAL A 86 -10.94 13.36 -25.75
C VAL A 86 -11.87 13.86 -26.84
N ARG A 87 -12.46 12.95 -27.61
CA ARG A 87 -13.43 13.28 -28.66
C ARG A 87 -14.84 13.27 -28.09
N VAL A 88 -15.63 14.25 -28.46
CA VAL A 88 -17.02 14.40 -28.07
C VAL A 88 -17.85 14.07 -29.30
N LYS A 89 -18.69 13.03 -29.21
CA LYS A 89 -19.46 12.49 -30.34
C LYS A 89 -20.97 12.47 -30.04
N PRO A 90 -21.82 12.61 -31.08
CA PRO A 90 -23.25 12.42 -30.95
C PRO A 90 -23.58 10.94 -30.67
N GLY A 91 -24.51 10.69 -29.76
CA GLY A 91 -25.00 9.38 -29.33
C GLY A 91 -25.02 9.24 -27.80
N PRO A 92 -25.89 8.36 -27.25
CA PRO A 92 -26.05 8.18 -25.82
C PRO A 92 -24.79 7.63 -25.14
N SER A 93 -24.50 8.11 -23.92
CA SER A 93 -23.41 7.57 -23.10
C SER A 93 -23.60 6.06 -22.85
N PRO A 94 -22.55 5.24 -23.01
CA PRO A 94 -22.64 3.81 -22.73
C PRO A 94 -22.94 3.55 -21.24
N THR A 95 -23.80 2.57 -20.95
CA THR A 95 -24.12 2.15 -19.57
C THR A 95 -23.00 1.29 -18.94
N LYS A 96 -22.05 0.82 -19.74
CA LYS A 96 -20.96 -0.06 -19.32
C LYS A 96 -19.68 0.77 -19.07
N LEU A 97 -19.13 0.66 -17.86
CA LEU A 97 -17.87 1.32 -17.45
C LEU A 97 -16.70 0.93 -18.37
N ALA A 98 -15.84 1.88 -18.69
CA ALA A 98 -14.67 1.67 -19.54
C ALA A 98 -13.56 0.90 -18.79
N ALA A 99 -12.76 0.15 -19.54
CA ALA A 99 -11.62 -0.58 -18.97
C ALA A 99 -10.56 0.40 -18.43
N PRO A 100 -9.98 0.17 -17.25
CA PRO A 100 -8.92 1.02 -16.71
C PRO A 100 -7.68 1.06 -17.62
N LEU A 101 -6.97 2.18 -17.59
CA LEU A 101 -5.67 2.32 -18.25
C LEU A 101 -4.67 1.27 -17.69
N PRO A 102 -3.86 0.61 -18.55
CA PRO A 102 -2.83 -0.31 -18.09
C PRO A 102 -1.78 0.43 -17.27
N ALA A 103 -1.39 -0.13 -16.12
CA ALA A 103 -0.35 0.42 -15.26
C ALA A 103 1.00 0.47 -16.00
N LYS A 104 1.72 1.60 -15.90
CA LYS A 104 3.07 1.71 -16.46
C LYS A 104 4.07 0.98 -15.56
N GLY A 105 4.60 -0.14 -16.05
CA GLY A 105 5.94 -0.65 -15.74
C GLY A 105 6.02 -1.97 -14.94
N SER A 106 6.07 -3.10 -15.64
CA SER A 106 7.12 -4.13 -15.45
C SER A 106 7.25 -4.96 -16.73
N ASP A 107 8.44 -5.50 -16.94
CA ASP A 107 9.02 -5.99 -18.18
C ASP A 107 8.31 -7.11 -18.93
N ALA A 108 8.76 -7.23 -20.19
CA ALA A 108 8.34 -8.17 -21.23
C ALA A 108 8.35 -9.66 -20.81
N SER A 109 7.33 -10.38 -21.25
CA SER A 109 7.54 -11.66 -21.92
C SER A 109 6.42 -11.94 -22.92
N ALA A 110 6.81 -11.97 -24.19
CA ALA A 110 5.96 -12.28 -25.31
C ALA A 110 5.74 -13.80 -25.40
N ALA A 111 4.50 -14.24 -25.23
CA ALA A 111 4.05 -15.56 -25.66
C ALA A 111 3.05 -15.38 -26.82
N LYS A 112 3.57 -15.55 -28.04
CA LYS A 112 2.79 -15.80 -29.25
C LYS A 112 1.94 -17.06 -29.05
N SER A 113 0.67 -17.02 -29.41
CA SER A 113 0.00 -18.21 -29.93
C SER A 113 -0.88 -17.83 -31.13
N ASP A 114 -0.49 -18.40 -32.25
CA ASP A 114 -1.05 -18.25 -33.57
C ASP A 114 -2.51 -18.70 -33.65
N ALA A 115 -3.32 -17.86 -34.29
CA ALA A 115 -4.58 -18.26 -34.90
C ALA A 115 -4.30 -19.15 -36.11
N LYS A 116 -4.81 -20.39 -36.11
CA LYS A 116 -4.92 -21.20 -37.33
C LYS A 116 -6.38 -21.39 -37.70
N ALA A 117 -6.72 -20.78 -38.83
CA ALA A 117 -7.98 -20.91 -39.54
C ALA A 117 -8.26 -22.35 -39.97
N SER A 118 -9.55 -22.72 -39.99
CA SER A 118 -10.06 -23.72 -40.92
C SER A 118 -11.39 -23.24 -41.52
N LYS A 119 -11.49 -23.43 -42.84
CA LYS A 119 -12.52 -22.97 -43.78
C LYS A 119 -13.77 -23.86 -43.74
N GLY A 120 -14.89 -23.31 -44.20
CA GLY A 120 -16.03 -24.04 -44.80
C GLY A 120 -17.36 -23.35 -44.49
N ALA A 121 -17.83 -22.44 -45.35
CA ALA A 121 -18.97 -22.63 -46.27
C ALA A 121 -20.29 -22.98 -45.53
N ASN A 122 -21.39 -22.22 -45.61
CA ASN A 122 -22.05 -21.70 -46.81
C ASN A 122 -23.11 -20.64 -46.41
N VAL A 123 -23.29 -19.62 -47.26
CA VAL A 123 -24.39 -18.63 -47.20
C VAL A 123 -25.56 -19.18 -48.03
N PRO A 124 -26.83 -18.89 -47.69
CA PRO A 124 -27.58 -17.95 -48.53
C PRO A 124 -28.53 -17.01 -47.74
N THR A 125 -28.44 -15.71 -48.03
CA THR A 125 -29.52 -14.69 -47.89
C THR A 125 -30.39 -14.69 -49.17
N PRO A 126 -31.52 -13.95 -49.35
CA PRO A 126 -32.38 -13.16 -48.42
C PRO A 126 -33.95 -13.25 -48.62
N MET A 127 -34.73 -12.93 -47.56
CA MET A 127 -36.07 -12.24 -47.47
C MET A 127 -37.31 -12.76 -48.30
N PRO A 128 -38.60 -12.33 -48.08
CA PRO A 128 -39.16 -11.25 -47.22
C PRO A 128 -40.44 -11.56 -46.37
N ALA A 129 -40.73 -10.62 -45.44
CA ALA A 129 -42.03 -10.14 -44.90
C ALA A 129 -43.22 -11.10 -44.62
N SER A 130 -43.69 -11.13 -43.37
CA SER A 130 -45.04 -10.65 -42.98
C SER A 130 -45.23 -10.81 -41.46
N GLY A 131 -45.95 -9.87 -40.84
CA GLY A 131 -45.95 -9.68 -39.38
C GLY A 131 -46.90 -10.58 -38.59
N SER A 132 -46.65 -10.64 -37.28
CA SER A 132 -47.69 -10.62 -36.24
C SER A 132 -47.05 -10.51 -34.85
N ASN A 133 -47.53 -9.57 -34.05
CA ASN A 133 -47.31 -9.49 -32.61
C ASN A 133 -47.64 -10.81 -31.92
N LEU A 134 -46.69 -11.38 -31.15
CA LEU A 134 -47.01 -12.24 -30.01
C LEU A 134 -46.02 -11.99 -28.87
N VAL A 135 -46.56 -11.41 -27.81
CA VAL A 135 -46.03 -11.43 -26.45
C VAL A 135 -45.81 -12.90 -26.06
N GLY A 136 -44.59 -13.27 -25.69
CA GLY A 136 -44.27 -14.64 -25.30
C GLY A 136 -42.89 -14.78 -24.67
N ASP A 137 -42.89 -14.93 -23.33
CA ASP A 137 -41.92 -15.64 -22.51
C ASP A 137 -40.48 -15.11 -22.34
N LYS A 138 -40.36 -14.04 -21.54
CA LYS A 138 -39.16 -13.78 -20.71
C LYS A 138 -38.76 -15.01 -19.86
N ALA A 139 -39.73 -15.84 -19.47
CA ALA A 139 -39.52 -17.05 -18.67
C ALA A 139 -38.77 -18.17 -19.42
N ALA A 140 -38.83 -18.19 -20.76
CA ALA A 140 -38.09 -19.16 -21.57
C ALA A 140 -36.63 -18.72 -21.78
N LEU A 141 -36.38 -17.40 -21.81
CA LEU A 141 -35.04 -16.85 -21.95
C LEU A 141 -34.21 -17.00 -20.65
N ASP A 142 -34.84 -16.90 -19.48
CA ASP A 142 -34.18 -17.17 -18.19
C ASP A 142 -33.92 -18.67 -17.95
N LYS A 143 -34.76 -19.56 -18.49
CA LYS A 143 -34.52 -21.01 -18.43
C LYS A 143 -33.31 -21.47 -19.26
N ALA A 144 -32.90 -20.70 -20.26
CA ALA A 144 -31.73 -21.00 -21.10
C ALA A 144 -30.40 -20.48 -20.52
N ARG A 145 -30.44 -19.67 -19.46
CA ARG A 145 -29.26 -19.23 -18.69
C ARG A 145 -29.07 -20.05 -17.42
N LYS A 146 -29.30 -21.37 -17.48
CA LYS A 146 -29.02 -22.27 -16.36
C LYS A 146 -27.51 -22.34 -16.15
N ILE A 147 -27.02 -21.42 -15.34
CA ILE A 147 -25.67 -21.35 -14.78
C ILE A 147 -25.50 -22.57 -13.87
N ASP A 148 -24.35 -23.24 -13.97
CA ASP A 148 -23.94 -24.40 -13.16
C ASP A 148 -23.76 -24.11 -11.64
N PHE A 149 -24.19 -22.92 -11.16
CA PHE A 149 -24.09 -22.46 -9.78
C PHE A 149 -25.31 -21.62 -9.38
N ASP A 150 -25.95 -21.97 -8.27
CA ASP A 150 -27.16 -21.30 -7.73
C ASP A 150 -26.85 -20.60 -6.39
N TYR A 151 -27.09 -19.29 -6.34
CA TYR A 151 -26.96 -18.44 -5.16
C TYR A 151 -28.32 -18.09 -4.52
N SER A 152 -29.43 -18.69 -4.99
CA SER A 152 -30.80 -18.39 -4.52
C SER A 152 -31.02 -18.57 -3.02
N LYS A 153 -30.16 -19.35 -2.35
CA LYS A 153 -30.10 -19.47 -0.89
C LYS A 153 -29.95 -18.11 -0.18
N TRP A 154 -29.28 -17.14 -0.81
CA TRP A 154 -28.99 -15.82 -0.24
C TRP A 154 -29.95 -14.72 -0.72
N ASP A 155 -30.97 -15.02 -1.51
CA ASP A 155 -31.91 -14.00 -2.03
C ASP A 155 -32.89 -13.46 -0.97
N ARG A 156 -32.99 -14.12 0.19
CA ARG A 156 -33.98 -13.83 1.24
C ARG A 156 -33.31 -13.44 2.56
N LEU A 157 -32.48 -12.41 2.55
CA LEU A 157 -31.84 -11.86 3.75
C LEU A 157 -32.73 -10.80 4.43
N ASP A 158 -32.64 -10.71 5.75
CA ASP A 158 -33.30 -9.70 6.59
C ASP A 158 -32.22 -8.88 7.30
N LEU A 159 -31.81 -7.77 6.67
CA LEU A 159 -30.77 -6.86 7.16
C LEU A 159 -31.40 -5.77 8.03
N SER A 160 -31.00 -5.70 9.31
CA SER A 160 -31.56 -4.71 10.24
C SER A 160 -31.09 -3.27 10.01
N ASP A 161 -30.09 -3.06 9.15
CA ASP A 161 -29.52 -1.74 8.84
C ASP A 161 -30.36 -0.99 7.79
N ASP A 162 -31.01 -1.72 6.87
CA ASP A 162 -31.92 -1.17 5.85
C ASP A 162 -33.14 -0.44 6.48
N ASP A 163 -33.53 -0.83 7.70
CA ASP A 163 -34.61 -0.19 8.47
C ASP A 163 -34.37 1.32 8.69
N ALA A 164 -33.11 1.77 8.68
CA ALA A 164 -32.71 3.17 8.91
C ALA A 164 -32.76 4.01 7.62
N GLU A 165 -32.48 3.38 6.48
CA GLU A 165 -32.38 4.02 5.17
C GLU A 165 -33.77 4.20 4.54
N ASP A 166 -34.68 3.26 4.79
CA ASP A 166 -36.09 3.31 4.37
C ASP A 166 -37.00 4.21 5.25
N CYS A 167 -36.43 4.90 6.26
CA CYS A 167 -37.21 5.76 7.13
C CYS A 167 -37.55 7.09 6.44
N HIS A 168 -38.85 7.33 6.22
CA HIS A 168 -39.34 8.57 5.62
C HIS A 168 -38.86 9.80 6.42
N PRO A 169 -38.48 10.92 5.77
CA PRO A 169 -37.94 12.12 6.44
C PRO A 169 -38.79 12.70 7.59
N ASN A 170 -40.10 12.44 7.58
CA ASN A 170 -41.05 12.91 8.59
C ASN A 170 -41.27 11.96 9.77
N ILE A 171 -40.65 10.78 9.77
CA ILE A 171 -40.76 9.81 10.86
C ILE A 171 -39.47 9.86 11.67
N ASP A 172 -39.61 9.89 12.99
CA ASP A 172 -38.46 9.84 13.88
C ASP A 172 -37.70 8.51 13.74
N LYS A 173 -36.42 8.60 13.39
CA LYS A 173 -35.60 7.43 13.03
C LYS A 173 -35.36 6.49 14.21
N GLU A 174 -35.25 6.99 15.43
CA GLU A 174 -34.96 6.16 16.60
C GLU A 174 -36.18 5.33 17.03
N SER A 175 -37.36 5.96 17.05
CA SER A 175 -38.62 5.27 17.34
C SER A 175 -39.00 4.27 16.24
N TRP A 176 -38.76 4.59 14.97
CA TRP A 176 -38.93 3.66 13.85
C TRP A 176 -38.03 2.43 13.97
N LYS A 177 -36.75 2.62 14.30
CA LYS A 177 -35.80 1.52 14.54
C LYS A 177 -36.27 0.59 15.66
N ARG A 178 -36.77 1.15 16.77
CA ARG A 178 -37.30 0.36 17.90
C ARG A 178 -38.55 -0.42 17.49
N LEU A 179 -39.47 0.21 16.75
CA LEU A 179 -40.68 -0.45 16.26
C LEU A 179 -40.37 -1.57 15.27
N MET A 180 -39.42 -1.37 14.35
CA MET A 180 -39.01 -2.41 13.41
C MET A 180 -38.25 -3.55 14.11
N ALA A 181 -37.40 -3.25 15.08
CA ALA A 181 -36.79 -4.26 15.94
C ALA A 181 -37.84 -5.12 16.66
N GLN A 182 -38.88 -4.48 17.22
CA GLN A 182 -40.00 -5.20 17.84
C GLN A 182 -40.76 -6.05 16.82
N LYS A 183 -41.08 -5.51 15.65
CA LYS A 183 -41.77 -6.25 14.58
C LYS A 183 -40.95 -7.43 14.05
N ARG A 184 -39.61 -7.30 14.01
CA ARG A 184 -38.68 -8.39 13.70
C ARG A 184 -38.72 -9.47 14.78
N GLN A 185 -38.67 -9.08 16.05
CA GLN A 185 -38.78 -10.02 17.16
C GLN A 185 -40.14 -10.75 17.18
N ASP A 186 -41.25 -10.03 16.99
CA ASP A 186 -42.59 -10.61 16.90
C ASP A 186 -42.73 -11.58 15.71
N ARG A 187 -42.12 -11.23 14.56
CA ARG A 187 -42.06 -12.11 13.39
C ARG A 187 -41.27 -13.38 13.71
N ARG A 188 -40.10 -13.26 14.34
CA ARG A 188 -39.28 -14.40 14.78
C ARG A 188 -40.04 -15.33 15.72
N GLN A 189 -40.69 -14.79 16.74
CA GLN A 189 -41.49 -15.58 17.67
C GLN A 189 -42.60 -16.36 16.95
N LYS A 190 -43.32 -15.70 16.03
CA LYS A 190 -44.36 -16.38 15.22
C LYS A 190 -43.79 -17.45 14.30
N GLU A 191 -42.58 -17.25 13.77
CA GLU A 191 -41.90 -18.24 12.93
C GLU A 191 -41.42 -19.44 13.75
N GLU A 192 -40.83 -19.19 14.93
CA GLU A 192 -40.42 -20.22 15.89
C GLU A 192 -41.61 -21.04 16.41
N GLU A 193 -42.73 -20.39 16.75
CA GLU A 193 -43.98 -21.06 17.15
C GLU A 193 -44.49 -21.98 16.04
N LYS A 194 -44.45 -21.54 14.77
CA LYS A 194 -44.85 -22.37 13.62
C LYS A 194 -43.91 -23.56 13.43
N ILE A 195 -42.61 -23.34 13.54
CA ILE A 195 -41.60 -24.40 13.45
C ILE A 195 -41.82 -25.42 14.57
N ALA A 196 -42.02 -24.96 15.80
CA ALA A 196 -42.32 -25.82 16.94
C ALA A 196 -43.63 -26.61 16.73
N ALA A 197 -44.68 -25.97 16.20
CA ALA A 197 -45.94 -26.63 15.90
C ALA A 197 -45.81 -27.70 14.80
N PHE A 198 -44.98 -27.48 13.77
CA PHE A 198 -44.69 -28.51 12.77
C PHE A 198 -43.90 -29.66 13.37
N LYS A 199 -42.83 -29.38 14.14
CA LYS A 199 -42.02 -30.39 14.82
C LYS A 199 -42.86 -31.26 15.77
N ALA A 200 -43.73 -30.66 16.58
CA ALA A 200 -44.62 -31.39 17.48
C ALA A 200 -45.60 -32.30 16.73
N LYS A 201 -46.09 -31.88 15.55
CA LYS A 201 -46.95 -32.74 14.71
C LYS A 201 -46.15 -33.90 14.13
N ILE A 202 -44.95 -33.64 13.60
CA ILE A 202 -44.04 -34.68 13.09
C ILE A 202 -43.77 -35.73 14.17
N GLU A 203 -43.42 -35.29 15.38
CA GLU A 203 -43.16 -36.18 16.53
C GLU A 203 -44.40 -36.99 16.92
N LYS A 204 -45.59 -36.38 16.92
CA LYS A 204 -46.86 -37.07 17.19
C LYS A 204 -47.13 -38.19 16.17
N TYR A 205 -46.93 -37.94 14.88
CA TYR A 205 -47.14 -38.95 13.85
C TYR A 205 -46.03 -40.00 13.82
N LYS A 206 -44.79 -39.61 14.13
CA LYS A 206 -43.67 -40.53 14.32
C LYS A 206 -43.95 -41.53 15.45
N LYS A 207 -44.41 -41.05 16.61
CA LYS A 207 -44.78 -41.93 17.73
C LYS A 207 -45.91 -42.89 17.35
N LYS A 208 -46.94 -42.41 16.64
CA LYS A 208 -48.02 -43.26 16.12
C LYS A 208 -47.50 -44.32 15.15
N TYR A 209 -46.59 -43.96 14.26
CA TYR A 209 -45.95 -44.88 13.33
C TYR A 209 -45.18 -45.97 14.06
N GLU A 210 -44.39 -45.61 15.07
CA GLU A 210 -43.63 -46.55 15.91
C GLU A 210 -44.56 -47.48 16.71
N ASP A 211 -45.61 -46.93 17.33
CA ASP A 211 -46.61 -47.70 18.08
C ASP A 211 -47.36 -48.70 17.17
N LEU A 212 -47.72 -48.31 15.95
CA LEU A 212 -48.40 -49.18 14.97
C LEU A 212 -47.45 -50.21 14.37
N GLN A 213 -46.20 -49.83 14.09
CA GLN A 213 -45.18 -50.75 13.62
C GLN A 213 -44.89 -51.83 14.66
N GLY A 214 -44.78 -51.47 15.94
CA GLY A 214 -44.61 -52.42 17.03
C GLY A 214 -45.80 -53.38 17.20
N LYS A 215 -47.03 -52.92 16.93
CA LYS A 215 -48.22 -53.78 16.91
C LYS A 215 -48.22 -54.75 15.72
N ILE A 216 -47.80 -54.30 14.54
CA ILE A 216 -47.66 -55.15 13.35
C ILE A 216 -46.58 -56.21 13.57
N ASP A 217 -45.43 -55.83 14.14
CA ASP A 217 -44.31 -56.74 14.39
C ASP A 217 -44.65 -57.79 15.48
N GLY A 218 -45.59 -57.48 16.37
CA GLY A 218 -46.10 -58.38 17.40
C GLY A 218 -47.37 -59.17 17.03
N ALA A 219 -47.96 -58.90 15.86
CA ALA A 219 -49.20 -59.56 15.40
C ALA A 219 -48.93 -60.97 14.85
N GLY A 220 -49.80 -61.92 15.18
CA GLY A 220 -49.77 -63.26 14.58
C GLY A 220 -50.34 -63.29 13.16
N ALA A 221 -50.09 -64.35 12.40
CA ALA A 221 -50.56 -64.49 11.01
C ALA A 221 -52.09 -64.53 10.84
N ASP A 222 -52.84 -64.73 11.94
CA ASP A 222 -54.30 -64.85 11.99
C ASP A 222 -55.00 -63.62 12.61
N ASP A 223 -54.28 -62.51 12.81
CA ASP A 223 -54.82 -61.31 13.46
C ASP A 223 -55.56 -60.43 12.43
N ASP A 224 -56.90 -60.48 12.45
CA ASP A 224 -57.79 -59.79 11.48
C ASP A 224 -57.56 -58.26 11.44
N ASP A 225 -57.04 -57.67 12.52
CA ASP A 225 -56.76 -56.23 12.64
C ASP A 225 -55.39 -55.81 12.06
N ALA A 226 -54.50 -56.76 11.73
CA ALA A 226 -53.14 -56.47 11.25
C ALA A 226 -53.15 -55.68 9.93
N ALA A 227 -54.09 -55.97 9.02
CA ALA A 227 -54.25 -55.23 7.78
C ALA A 227 -54.66 -53.76 8.04
N GLN A 228 -55.52 -53.50 9.03
CA GLN A 228 -55.92 -52.15 9.40
C GLN A 228 -54.76 -51.37 10.02
N TRP A 229 -53.96 -52.00 10.88
CA TRP A 229 -52.78 -51.35 11.46
C TRP A 229 -51.72 -51.01 10.41
N MET A 230 -51.57 -51.82 9.35
CA MET A 230 -50.69 -51.50 8.22
C MET A 230 -51.16 -50.25 7.46
N VAL A 231 -52.46 -50.13 7.19
CA VAL A 231 -53.05 -48.94 6.56
C VAL A 231 -52.85 -47.71 7.46
N ASP A 232 -53.17 -47.82 8.75
CA ASP A 232 -53.01 -46.71 9.70
C ASP A 232 -51.53 -46.28 9.87
N ARG A 233 -50.58 -47.23 9.76
CA ARG A 233 -49.14 -46.96 9.79
C ARG A 233 -48.71 -46.16 8.56
N ASP A 234 -49.15 -46.59 7.38
CA ASP A 234 -48.81 -45.92 6.13
C ASP A 234 -49.44 -44.50 6.09
N ASP A 235 -50.67 -44.35 6.57
CA ASP A 235 -51.32 -43.04 6.77
C ASP A 235 -50.56 -42.14 7.78
N ALA A 236 -50.03 -42.72 8.86
CA ALA A 236 -49.21 -42.00 9.83
C ALA A 236 -47.87 -41.54 9.23
N LYS A 237 -47.26 -42.37 8.37
CA LYS A 237 -46.04 -42.05 7.64
C LYS A 237 -46.27 -40.93 6.61
N ASP A 238 -47.31 -41.05 5.79
CA ASP A 238 -47.70 -40.03 4.82
C ASP A 238 -48.01 -38.69 5.51
N SER A 239 -48.65 -38.75 6.68
CA SER A 239 -48.90 -37.57 7.50
C SER A 239 -47.60 -36.94 8.03
N MET A 240 -46.65 -37.76 8.50
CA MET A 240 -45.33 -37.29 8.96
C MET A 240 -44.57 -36.61 7.81
N ASP A 241 -44.47 -37.27 6.66
CA ASP A 241 -43.76 -36.76 5.47
C ASP A 241 -44.39 -35.46 4.96
N LYS A 242 -45.71 -35.35 5.00
CA LYS A 242 -46.44 -34.11 4.69
C LYS A 242 -46.08 -32.95 5.62
N TYR A 243 -45.92 -33.19 6.92
CA TYR A 243 -45.51 -32.13 7.85
C TYR A 243 -44.02 -31.82 7.75
N GLN A 244 -43.18 -32.80 7.44
CA GLN A 244 -41.76 -32.58 7.14
C GLN A 244 -41.59 -31.70 5.90
N ALA A 245 -42.27 -32.02 4.80
CA ALA A 245 -42.24 -31.19 3.59
C ALA A 245 -42.77 -29.76 3.82
N ARG A 246 -43.77 -29.60 4.70
CA ARG A 246 -44.27 -28.27 5.12
C ARG A 246 -43.24 -27.48 5.93
N LEU A 247 -42.51 -28.15 6.83
CA LEU A 247 -41.43 -27.55 7.60
C LEU A 247 -40.28 -27.13 6.67
N ASP A 248 -39.86 -28.00 5.76
CA ASP A 248 -38.76 -27.73 4.82
C ASP A 248 -39.11 -26.57 3.88
N HIS A 249 -40.33 -26.54 3.34
CA HIS A 249 -40.83 -25.41 2.56
C HIS A 249 -40.88 -24.11 3.38
N PHE A 250 -41.31 -24.19 4.64
CA PHE A 250 -41.35 -23.03 5.52
C PHE A 250 -39.94 -22.48 5.79
N LEU A 251 -38.97 -23.35 6.10
CA LEU A 251 -37.57 -22.96 6.30
C LEU A 251 -36.93 -22.37 5.04
N ALA A 252 -37.22 -22.94 3.86
CA ALA A 252 -36.71 -22.42 2.59
C ALA A 252 -37.30 -21.05 2.21
N THR A 253 -38.53 -20.75 2.66
CA THR A 253 -39.21 -19.46 2.38
C THR A 253 -39.00 -18.39 3.44
N ARG A 254 -38.50 -18.76 4.62
CA ARG A 254 -38.17 -17.84 5.69
C ARG A 254 -37.06 -16.89 5.27
N LYS A 255 -37.11 -15.65 5.76
CA LYS A 255 -35.97 -14.74 5.62
C LYS A 255 -34.88 -15.12 6.62
N LEU A 256 -33.63 -15.13 6.16
CA LEU A 256 -32.45 -15.45 6.94
C LEU A 256 -31.96 -14.18 7.64
N THR A 257 -31.79 -14.25 8.96
CA THR A 257 -31.27 -13.15 9.79
C THR A 257 -29.79 -13.38 10.12
N ALA A 258 -29.07 -12.36 10.61
CA ALA A 258 -27.65 -12.51 10.99
C ALA A 258 -27.38 -13.69 11.94
N ASP A 259 -28.30 -13.93 12.88
CA ASP A 259 -28.25 -15.06 13.83
C ASP A 259 -28.42 -16.43 13.14
N ASP A 260 -29.09 -16.48 11.98
CA ASP A 260 -29.27 -17.71 11.19
C ASP A 260 -28.14 -17.96 10.18
N LEU A 261 -27.36 -16.92 9.86
CA LEU A 261 -26.31 -16.99 8.83
C LEU A 261 -25.03 -17.61 9.37
N CYS A 262 -24.61 -17.18 10.56
CA CYS A 262 -23.30 -17.48 11.11
C CYS A 262 -23.33 -17.55 12.63
N ASP A 263 -22.58 -18.50 13.18
CA ASP A 263 -22.25 -18.55 14.60
C ASP A 263 -20.86 -17.97 14.84
N VAL A 264 -20.63 -17.40 16.03
CA VAL A 264 -19.29 -16.97 16.44
C VAL A 264 -18.44 -18.21 16.71
N LYS A 265 -17.55 -18.54 15.76
CA LYS A 265 -16.66 -19.69 15.87
C LYS A 265 -15.48 -19.42 16.80
N ASP A 266 -14.83 -18.27 16.61
CA ASP A 266 -13.66 -17.84 17.35
C ASP A 266 -13.74 -16.33 17.57
N ASP A 267 -13.59 -15.87 18.83
CA ASP A 267 -13.45 -14.45 19.17
C ASP A 267 -12.15 -14.27 19.96
N LYS A 268 -11.22 -13.53 19.36
CA LYS A 268 -9.93 -13.20 19.98
C LYS A 268 -9.75 -11.69 19.98
N THR A 269 -10.02 -11.08 21.12
CA THR A 269 -9.67 -9.70 21.37
C THR A 269 -8.30 -9.61 22.00
N THR A 270 -7.35 -8.97 21.32
CA THR A 270 -6.07 -8.59 21.90
C THR A 270 -6.04 -7.08 22.08
N VAL A 271 -5.99 -6.63 23.32
CA VAL A 271 -5.64 -5.25 23.63
C VAL A 271 -4.12 -5.18 23.69
N ALA A 272 -3.52 -4.27 22.95
CA ALA A 272 -2.13 -3.92 23.16
C ALA A 272 -2.03 -3.24 24.54
N SER A 273 -1.86 -4.03 25.59
CA SER A 273 -1.46 -3.52 26.89
C SER A 273 -0.02 -3.05 26.75
N SER A 274 0.15 -1.77 26.41
CA SER A 274 1.40 -1.08 26.68
C SER A 274 1.74 -1.30 28.16
N ALA A 275 2.97 -1.73 28.42
CA ALA A 275 3.55 -1.86 29.74
C ALA A 275 3.12 -0.71 30.68
N ASP A 276 2.66 -1.08 31.88
CA ASP A 276 2.30 -0.22 33.01
C ASP A 276 1.52 1.07 32.70
N MET A 277 0.20 0.95 32.66
CA MET A 277 -0.68 2.09 32.92
C MET A 277 -0.90 2.21 34.42
N THR A 278 -0.24 3.18 35.07
CA THR A 278 -0.76 3.73 36.33
C THR A 278 -2.14 4.33 36.05
N PRO A 279 -3.20 3.99 36.80
CA PRO A 279 -4.54 4.53 36.55
C PRO A 279 -4.53 6.06 36.69
N LEU A 280 -4.96 6.75 35.63
CA LEU A 280 -5.32 8.16 35.70
C LEU A 280 -6.64 8.25 36.46
N ASP A 281 -6.62 8.86 37.65
CA ASP A 281 -7.80 9.21 38.43
C ASP A 281 -8.64 10.25 37.67
N THR A 282 -9.51 9.76 36.78
CA THR A 282 -10.59 10.57 36.23
C THR A 282 -11.75 10.49 37.20
N GLY A 283 -11.86 11.49 38.07
CA GLY A 283 -12.93 11.63 39.08
C GLY A 283 -14.34 11.73 38.50
N LEU A 284 -14.86 10.63 37.97
CA LEU A 284 -16.29 10.42 37.71
C LEU A 284 -16.73 9.06 38.30
N PRO A 285 -17.92 9.01 38.94
CA PRO A 285 -18.34 7.87 39.75
C PRO A 285 -18.70 6.66 38.89
N GLN A 286 -18.04 5.52 39.14
CA GLN A 286 -18.46 4.22 38.61
C GLN A 286 -19.73 3.73 39.35
N PRO A 287 -20.68 3.08 38.65
CA PRO A 287 -21.87 2.52 39.26
C PRO A 287 -21.55 1.27 40.10
N ALA A 288 -22.21 1.20 41.26
CA ALA A 288 -22.01 0.25 42.33
C ALA A 288 -22.05 -1.24 41.90
N LYS A 289 -21.07 -2.01 42.36
CA LYS A 289 -21.22 -3.45 42.61
C LYS A 289 -21.10 -3.72 44.11
N SER A 290 -22.06 -4.45 44.65
CA SER A 290 -22.09 -4.96 46.04
C SER A 290 -21.66 -6.45 46.08
N PRO A 291 -21.53 -7.10 47.27
CA PRO A 291 -20.21 -7.52 47.78
C PRO A 291 -20.12 -9.02 48.10
N ALA A 292 -18.91 -9.59 48.21
CA ALA A 292 -18.65 -10.73 49.09
C ALA A 292 -17.16 -11.09 49.25
N ALA A 293 -16.79 -11.30 50.52
CA ALA A 293 -15.73 -12.18 51.05
C ALA A 293 -14.27 -11.69 51.11
N SER A 294 -13.94 -11.11 52.27
CA SER A 294 -12.71 -11.27 53.07
C SER A 294 -12.24 -12.74 53.14
N SER A 295 -10.98 -13.15 53.36
CA SER A 295 -9.81 -12.59 54.04
C SER A 295 -8.65 -13.59 53.91
N SER A 296 -7.39 -13.15 53.82
CA SER A 296 -6.32 -13.44 54.78
C SER A 296 -4.95 -13.03 54.24
N ALA A 297 -4.11 -12.56 55.16
CA ALA A 297 -2.89 -11.80 54.95
C ALA A 297 -1.62 -12.62 55.22
N SER A 298 -0.49 -12.19 54.67
CA SER A 298 0.88 -12.24 55.24
C SER A 298 1.85 -11.67 54.18
N SER A 299 2.41 -10.46 54.32
CA SER A 299 3.46 -9.94 55.22
C SER A 299 4.88 -10.09 54.67
N SER A 300 5.66 -8.99 54.80
CA SER A 300 7.12 -8.81 54.58
C SER A 300 7.58 -8.70 53.13
N SER A 301 8.54 -7.86 52.73
CA SER A 301 9.37 -6.86 53.40
C SER A 301 10.03 -5.99 52.32
N SER A 302 10.35 -4.75 52.68
CA SER A 302 11.22 -3.79 51.99
C SER A 302 12.30 -4.36 51.07
N SER A 303 12.33 -3.89 49.83
CA SER A 303 13.56 -3.41 49.19
C SER A 303 13.16 -2.38 48.14
N GLU A 304 13.73 -1.18 48.23
CA GLU A 304 13.80 -0.28 47.08
C GLU A 304 14.74 -0.90 46.04
N PRO A 305 14.34 -0.93 44.75
CA PRO A 305 15.31 -0.72 43.71
C PRO A 305 14.87 0.38 42.76
N SER A 306 15.89 1.14 42.35
CA SER A 306 15.92 2.17 41.31
C SER A 306 14.90 1.99 40.18
N LYS A 307 14.20 3.09 39.92
CA LYS A 307 13.29 3.37 38.81
C LYS A 307 14.02 3.23 37.47
N ALA A 308 14.23 2.00 37.00
CA ALA A 308 14.63 1.72 35.64
C ALA A 308 13.38 1.85 34.77
N ILE A 309 13.26 2.98 34.08
CA ILE A 309 12.27 3.19 33.02
C ILE A 309 12.62 2.19 31.92
N VAL A 310 11.88 1.09 31.83
CA VAL A 310 11.95 0.20 30.68
C VAL A 310 11.25 0.92 29.54
N ARG A 311 12.08 1.62 28.77
CA ARG A 311 11.75 2.21 27.48
C ARG A 311 11.18 1.09 26.59
N PRO A 312 10.12 1.32 25.79
CA PRO A 312 9.71 0.35 24.76
C PRO A 312 10.96 -0.02 23.96
N GLU A 313 11.17 -1.32 23.68
CA GLU A 313 12.40 -1.86 23.10
C GLU A 313 13.08 -0.82 22.24
N ALA A 314 14.18 -0.28 22.78
CA ALA A 314 15.04 0.62 22.07
C ALA A 314 15.20 0.04 20.66
N PRO A 315 14.95 0.81 19.59
CA PRO A 315 15.27 0.33 18.25
C PRO A 315 16.67 -0.27 18.32
N VAL A 316 16.86 -1.46 17.74
CA VAL A 316 18.06 -2.33 17.83
C VAL A 316 19.38 -1.56 17.64
N ASP A 317 19.29 -0.35 17.07
CA ASP A 317 20.36 0.62 16.82
C ASP A 317 20.78 1.53 17.99
N GLU A 318 20.08 1.62 19.14
CA GLU A 318 20.46 2.57 20.22
C GLU A 318 21.79 2.24 20.90
N GLY A 319 22.31 1.03 20.69
CA GLY A 319 23.62 0.59 21.15
C GLY A 319 24.71 0.55 20.07
N LEU A 320 24.38 0.90 18.82
CA LEU A 320 25.38 0.89 17.74
C LEU A 320 26.35 2.04 17.90
N GLU A 321 27.64 1.74 17.68
CA GLU A 321 28.67 2.75 17.53
C GLU A 321 28.38 3.64 16.31
N TYR A 322 28.82 4.90 16.36
CA TYR A 322 28.56 5.91 15.32
C TYR A 322 28.87 5.38 13.91
N ASP A 323 30.04 4.77 13.73
CA ASP A 323 30.49 4.27 12.43
C ASP A 323 29.61 3.11 11.91
N ALA A 324 29.18 2.21 12.80
CA ALA A 324 28.30 1.10 12.43
C ALA A 324 26.90 1.60 12.01
N TYR A 325 26.36 2.57 12.74
CA TYR A 325 25.08 3.20 12.41
C TYR A 325 25.14 3.91 11.04
N ILE A 326 26.19 4.68 10.79
CA ILE A 326 26.35 5.38 9.52
C ILE A 326 26.54 4.39 8.38
N LYS A 327 27.34 3.35 8.53
CA LYS A 327 27.49 2.30 7.50
C LYS A 327 26.14 1.67 7.10
N LEU A 328 25.26 1.41 8.07
CA LEU A 328 23.97 0.77 7.81
C LEU A 328 22.93 1.73 7.20
N HIS A 329 22.90 2.99 7.65
CA HIS A 329 21.80 3.91 7.33
C HIS A 329 22.20 5.12 6.47
N ARG A 330 23.47 5.27 6.08
CA ARG A 330 23.99 6.41 5.30
C ARG A 330 23.14 6.73 4.09
N VAL A 331 22.80 5.73 3.28
CA VAL A 331 21.98 5.92 2.07
C VAL A 331 20.63 6.56 2.39
N LYS A 332 19.99 6.16 3.50
CA LYS A 332 18.70 6.73 3.92
C LYS A 332 18.85 8.15 4.43
N VAL A 333 19.88 8.42 5.23
CA VAL A 333 20.18 9.75 5.76
C VAL A 333 20.56 10.71 4.63
N ASP A 334 21.30 10.24 3.63
CA ASP A 334 21.65 11.00 2.44
C ASP A 334 20.44 11.33 1.58
N LYS A 335 19.57 10.34 1.32
CA LYS A 335 18.29 10.57 0.61
C LYS A 335 17.44 11.61 1.34
N PHE A 336 17.40 11.59 2.68
CA PHE A 336 16.70 12.60 3.46
C PHE A 336 17.32 13.99 3.33
N ALA A 337 18.65 14.09 3.35
CA ALA A 337 19.38 15.36 3.18
C ALA A 337 19.07 16.05 1.84
N ASP A 338 18.78 15.28 0.81
CA ASP A 338 18.49 15.77 -0.54
C ASP A 338 17.02 16.19 -0.72
N LEU A 339 16.13 15.85 0.22
CA LEU A 339 14.74 16.28 0.16
C LEU A 339 14.61 17.80 0.30
N ARG A 340 13.70 18.37 -0.48
CA ARG A 340 13.40 19.82 -0.48
C ARG A 340 11.97 20.15 -0.07
N SER A 341 11.06 19.18 -0.18
CA SER A 341 9.64 19.37 0.12
C SER A 341 9.29 18.87 1.52
N ASP A 342 8.51 19.65 2.26
CA ASP A 342 8.05 19.35 3.61
C ASP A 342 7.19 18.09 3.65
N GLU A 343 6.26 17.96 2.70
CA GLU A 343 5.39 16.78 2.56
C GLU A 343 6.23 15.52 2.33
N ALA A 344 7.26 15.61 1.50
CA ALA A 344 8.17 14.49 1.23
C ALA A 344 9.03 14.16 2.46
N SER A 345 9.50 15.19 3.18
CA SER A 345 10.31 15.03 4.39
C SER A 345 9.50 14.41 5.53
N GLU A 346 8.24 14.82 5.72
CA GLU A 346 7.30 14.23 6.68
C GLU A 346 7.06 12.75 6.37
N HIS A 347 6.72 12.43 5.12
CA HIS A 347 6.46 11.06 4.71
C HIS A 347 7.70 10.17 4.91
N PHE A 348 8.86 10.67 4.48
CA PHE A 348 10.11 9.90 4.55
C PHE A 348 10.52 9.59 5.99
N LEU A 349 10.34 10.53 6.93
CA LEU A 349 10.62 10.31 8.36
C LEU A 349 9.64 9.32 9.01
N LEU A 350 8.39 9.30 8.57
CA LEU A 350 7.40 8.34 9.06
C LEU A 350 7.66 6.92 8.52
N GLU A 351 8.11 6.81 7.27
CA GLU A 351 8.51 5.54 6.66
C GLU A 351 9.85 5.02 7.17
N ASN A 352 10.79 5.92 7.50
CA ASN A 352 12.14 5.59 7.96
C ASN A 352 12.41 6.18 9.35
N PRO A 353 11.80 5.64 10.43
CA PRO A 353 12.03 6.14 11.78
C PRO A 353 13.46 6.01 12.28
N VAL A 354 14.28 5.16 11.64
CA VAL A 354 15.71 4.97 11.95
C VAL A 354 16.51 6.26 11.85
N ILE A 355 16.05 7.23 11.05
CA ILE A 355 16.71 8.53 10.84
C ILE A 355 16.52 9.46 12.05
N LEU A 356 15.50 9.23 12.89
CA LEU A 356 15.24 10.01 14.10
C LEU A 356 16.18 9.57 15.24
N HIS A 357 17.48 9.67 14.99
CA HIS A 357 18.53 9.27 15.91
C HIS A 357 19.64 10.33 15.99
N LYS A 358 20.34 10.40 17.13
CA LYS A 358 21.41 11.39 17.37
C LYS A 358 22.59 11.24 16.40
N HIS A 359 22.90 10.01 15.97
CA HIS A 359 23.96 9.77 14.99
C HIS A 359 23.61 10.33 13.60
N ALA A 360 22.34 10.22 13.17
CA ALA A 360 21.88 10.85 11.93
C ALA A 360 21.92 12.39 12.04
N GLU A 361 21.51 12.96 13.17
CA GLU A 361 21.63 14.40 13.43
C GLU A 361 23.08 14.89 13.28
N GLY A 362 24.03 14.18 13.91
CA GLY A 362 25.45 14.48 13.85
C GLY A 362 26.04 14.34 12.44
N TYR A 363 25.65 13.31 11.69
CA TYR A 363 26.10 13.14 10.31
C TYR A 363 25.58 14.24 9.38
N LEU A 364 24.31 14.64 9.50
CA LEU A 364 23.78 15.75 8.71
C LEU A 364 24.49 17.07 9.04
N LEU A 365 24.83 17.30 10.30
CA LEU A 365 25.66 18.45 10.70
C LEU A 365 27.02 18.42 9.99
N LEU A 366 27.70 17.26 9.99
CA LEU A 366 28.98 17.11 9.29
C LEU A 366 28.82 17.32 7.78
N ARG A 367 27.73 16.83 7.17
CA ARG A 367 27.44 17.01 5.75
C ARG A 367 27.20 18.48 5.39
N THR A 368 26.51 19.24 6.24
CA THR A 368 26.36 20.70 6.03
C THR A 368 27.70 21.42 6.06
N LEU A 369 28.59 21.03 6.99
CA LEU A 369 29.92 21.61 7.12
C LEU A 369 30.80 21.27 5.91
N ASP A 370 30.79 20.01 5.47
CA ASP A 370 31.53 19.55 4.29
C ASP A 370 31.10 20.31 3.02
N THR A 371 29.79 20.46 2.83
CA THR A 371 29.23 21.22 1.69
C THR A 371 29.70 22.68 1.71
N CYS A 372 29.68 23.33 2.89
CA CYS A 372 30.20 24.70 3.04
C CYS A 372 31.70 24.78 2.74
N MET A 373 32.50 23.80 3.19
CA MET A 373 33.95 23.75 2.94
C MET A 373 34.27 23.55 1.45
N ARG A 374 33.49 22.71 0.75
CA ARG A 374 33.60 22.51 -0.70
C ARG A 374 33.30 23.79 -1.47
N HIS A 375 32.20 24.46 -1.17
CA HIS A 375 31.82 25.71 -1.83
C HIS A 375 32.85 26.82 -1.63
N LEU A 376 33.41 26.95 -0.43
CA LEU A 376 34.50 27.90 -0.14
C LEU A 376 35.75 27.59 -0.98
N GLY A 377 36.07 26.31 -1.14
CA GLY A 377 37.20 25.89 -1.97
C GLY A 377 37.04 26.21 -3.43
N GLU A 378 35.87 25.90 -3.99
CA GLU A 378 35.57 26.20 -5.39
C GLU A 378 35.50 27.71 -5.65
N GLU A 379 35.11 28.53 -4.66
CA GLU A 379 35.13 30.00 -4.76
C GLU A 379 36.57 30.54 -4.83
N GLU A 380 37.48 29.97 -4.04
CA GLU A 380 38.92 30.31 -4.05
C GLU A 380 39.59 29.87 -5.36
N ASP A 381 39.38 28.63 -5.80
CA ASP A 381 39.99 28.07 -7.01
C ASP A 381 39.55 28.81 -8.28
N ARG A 382 38.30 29.29 -8.32
CA ARG A 382 37.75 30.02 -9.47
C ARG A 382 38.03 31.53 -9.43
N GLY A 383 38.64 32.04 -8.37
CA GLY A 383 38.92 33.47 -8.21
C GLY A 383 37.67 34.34 -8.12
N GLY A 384 36.56 33.77 -7.63
CA GLY A 384 35.27 34.45 -7.48
C GLY A 384 34.10 33.71 -8.13
N LEU A 385 32.92 33.84 -7.53
CA LEU A 385 31.70 33.15 -7.94
C LEU A 385 30.73 34.07 -8.67
N SER A 386 30.10 33.58 -9.75
CA SER A 386 28.99 34.31 -10.37
C SER A 386 27.79 34.42 -9.41
N ALA A 387 27.03 35.51 -9.50
CA ALA A 387 25.86 35.72 -8.62
C ALA A 387 24.85 34.56 -8.67
N LYS A 388 24.71 33.90 -9.83
CA LYS A 388 23.82 32.74 -10.02
C LYS A 388 24.32 31.51 -9.26
N LEU A 389 25.63 31.24 -9.33
CA LEU A 389 26.23 30.08 -8.65
C LEU A 389 26.27 30.30 -7.13
N LYS A 390 26.54 31.53 -6.69
CA LYS A 390 26.50 31.88 -5.26
C LYS A 390 25.13 31.68 -4.64
N LYS A 391 24.07 31.99 -5.40
CA LYS A 391 22.70 31.72 -4.99
C LYS A 391 22.42 30.21 -4.92
N ALA A 392 22.88 29.43 -5.90
CA ALA A 392 22.70 27.98 -5.90
C ALA A 392 23.39 27.30 -4.70
N TYR A 393 24.63 27.69 -4.39
CA TYR A 393 25.37 27.17 -3.23
C TYR A 393 24.70 27.54 -1.92
N ALA A 394 24.20 28.77 -1.80
CA ALA A 394 23.44 29.19 -0.63
C ALA A 394 22.13 28.40 -0.46
N GLU A 395 21.40 28.15 -1.55
CA GLU A 395 20.18 27.33 -1.55
C GLU A 395 20.45 25.88 -1.15
N GLU A 396 21.57 25.30 -1.62
CA GLU A 396 21.97 23.94 -1.29
C GLU A 396 22.35 23.78 0.19
N GLU A 397 23.19 24.69 0.71
CA GLU A 397 23.58 24.71 2.12
C GLU A 397 22.37 24.88 3.05
N LEU A 398 21.46 25.81 2.71
CA LEU A 398 20.21 26.03 3.44
C LEU A 398 19.36 24.77 3.44
N ALA A 399 19.29 24.06 2.33
CA ALA A 399 18.40 22.93 2.22
C ALA A 399 18.90 21.70 3.00
N ILE A 400 20.20 21.42 3.03
CA ILE A 400 20.77 20.35 3.89
C ILE A 400 20.66 20.76 5.37
N ALA A 401 20.96 22.03 5.70
CA ALA A 401 20.85 22.55 7.05
C ALA A 401 19.41 22.49 7.59
N ARG A 402 18.43 22.72 6.72
CA ARG A 402 17.02 22.58 7.06
C ARG A 402 16.68 21.17 7.51
N GLN A 403 17.14 20.15 6.78
CA GLN A 403 16.90 18.75 7.13
C GLN A 403 17.55 18.38 8.47
N HIS A 404 18.78 18.87 8.73
CA HIS A 404 19.41 18.75 10.04
C HIS A 404 18.55 19.39 11.16
N MET A 405 18.10 20.63 10.98
CA MET A 405 17.29 21.34 11.98
C MET A 405 15.93 20.70 12.24
N ILE A 406 15.32 20.07 11.22
CA ILE A 406 14.08 19.31 11.39
C ILE A 406 14.29 18.16 12.39
N ILE A 407 15.34 17.35 12.19
CA ILE A 407 15.65 16.24 13.10
C ILE A 407 16.03 16.76 14.48
N GLN A 408 16.89 17.77 14.55
CA GLN A 408 17.30 18.39 15.81
C GLN A 408 16.09 18.85 16.63
N PHE A 409 15.11 19.51 15.99
CA PHE A 409 13.91 19.98 16.66
C PHE A 409 13.01 18.81 17.11
N VAL A 410 12.81 17.80 16.27
CA VAL A 410 12.00 16.62 16.61
C VAL A 410 12.63 15.87 17.79
N LEU A 411 13.95 15.68 17.79
CA LEU A 411 14.68 15.05 18.90
C LEU A 411 14.62 15.88 20.18
N ALA A 412 14.82 17.20 20.09
CA ALA A 412 14.73 18.09 21.26
C ALA A 412 13.32 18.10 21.88
N LEU A 413 12.27 18.07 21.06
CA LEU A 413 10.89 17.94 21.55
C LEU A 413 10.62 16.59 22.21
N ALA A 414 11.19 15.51 21.65
CA ALA A 414 11.09 14.17 22.19
C ALA A 414 11.74 14.07 23.58
N GLU A 415 12.95 14.60 23.70
CA GLU A 415 13.69 14.67 24.96
C GLU A 415 12.93 15.50 26.00
N GLY A 416 12.44 16.69 25.63
CA GLY A 416 11.74 17.59 26.56
C GLY A 416 10.40 17.05 27.05
N LYS A 417 9.75 16.13 26.30
CA LYS A 417 8.45 15.54 26.66
C LYS A 417 8.53 14.06 27.06
N HIS A 418 9.73 13.48 27.09
CA HIS A 418 9.98 12.07 27.39
C HIS A 418 9.07 11.12 26.59
N ARG A 419 8.91 11.38 25.29
CA ARG A 419 8.11 10.56 24.37
C ARG A 419 8.94 10.19 23.16
N ASP A 420 8.47 9.21 22.40
CA ASP A 420 9.16 8.75 21.20
C ASP A 420 9.24 9.88 20.15
N PRO A 421 10.39 10.08 19.48
CA PRO A 421 10.54 11.08 18.42
C PRO A 421 9.49 10.99 17.30
N ARG A 422 8.98 9.79 17.00
CA ARG A 422 7.99 9.55 15.93
C ARG A 422 6.68 10.30 16.17
N ASP A 423 6.29 10.48 17.42
CA ASP A 423 5.07 11.20 17.80
C ASP A 423 5.14 12.69 17.43
N PHE A 424 6.35 13.23 17.32
CA PHE A 424 6.57 14.66 17.10
C PHE A 424 6.78 15.05 15.65
N VAL A 425 7.02 14.09 14.75
CA VAL A 425 7.21 14.34 13.31
C VAL A 425 6.00 15.07 12.72
N ARG A 426 4.80 14.49 12.86
CA ARG A 426 3.56 15.11 12.37
C ARG A 426 3.28 16.44 13.06
N ALA A 427 3.60 16.54 14.36
CA ALA A 427 3.38 17.76 15.13
C ALA A 427 4.25 18.93 14.65
N PHE A 428 5.46 18.65 14.16
CA PHE A 428 6.33 19.64 13.54
C PHE A 428 5.71 20.18 12.24
N PHE A 429 5.38 19.30 11.28
CA PHE A 429 4.88 19.70 9.96
C PHE A 429 3.44 20.26 9.98
N LEU A 430 2.54 19.71 10.81
CA LEU A 430 1.17 20.23 10.96
C LEU A 430 1.16 21.65 11.53
N LYS A 431 2.09 21.94 12.44
CA LYS A 431 2.22 23.24 13.10
C LYS A 431 2.90 24.29 12.22
N ALA A 432 3.66 23.88 11.20
CA ALA A 432 4.15 24.73 10.13
C ALA A 432 3.03 25.10 9.12
N GLY A 433 2.13 24.17 8.79
CA GLY A 433 1.15 24.36 7.71
C GLY A 433 -0.12 25.16 8.04
N LYS A 434 -0.52 25.32 9.33
CA LYS A 434 -1.87 25.82 9.67
C LYS A 434 -2.00 27.18 10.33
N ASN A 435 -0.98 27.76 10.98
CA ASN A 435 -1.05 29.11 11.58
C ASN A 435 0.25 29.48 12.33
N SER A 436 1.21 30.14 11.69
CA SER A 436 2.10 31.15 12.31
C SER A 436 3.18 31.55 11.32
N THR A 437 2.94 32.58 10.50
CA THR A 437 3.97 33.24 9.69
C THR A 437 5.18 33.55 10.58
N GLN A 438 4.95 34.14 11.75
CA GLN A 438 6.00 34.45 12.73
C GLN A 438 6.88 33.25 13.19
N ARG A 439 6.34 32.03 13.27
CA ARG A 439 7.12 30.84 13.66
C ARG A 439 7.87 30.25 12.48
N VAL A 440 7.28 30.29 11.29
CA VAL A 440 7.97 29.91 10.05
C VAL A 440 9.11 30.90 9.80
N ASP A 441 8.83 32.20 9.89
CA ASP A 441 9.82 33.27 9.80
C ASP A 441 10.92 33.11 10.86
N GLY A 442 10.56 32.78 12.11
CA GLY A 442 11.53 32.52 13.17
C GLY A 442 12.42 31.31 12.89
N PHE A 443 11.83 30.23 12.37
CA PHE A 443 12.60 29.04 11.97
C PHE A 443 13.52 29.32 10.78
N GLU A 444 13.06 30.08 9.78
CA GLU A 444 13.88 30.49 8.64
C GLU A 444 15.02 31.41 9.08
N GLN A 445 14.76 32.35 10.00
CA GLN A 445 15.80 33.20 10.59
C GLN A 445 16.83 32.37 11.39
N ASP A 446 16.37 31.41 12.18
CA ASP A 446 17.23 30.49 12.92
C ASP A 446 18.09 29.65 11.96
N LEU A 447 17.50 29.20 10.84
CA LEU A 447 18.18 28.44 9.79
C LEU A 447 19.27 29.26 9.10
N GLU A 448 19.00 30.51 8.71
CA GLU A 448 20.00 31.40 8.13
C GLU A 448 21.15 31.66 9.10
N SER A 449 20.83 31.96 10.37
CA SER A 449 21.84 32.18 11.41
C SER A 449 22.68 30.92 11.70
N PHE A 450 22.09 29.74 11.54
CA PHE A 450 22.79 28.46 11.67
C PHE A 450 23.76 28.26 10.51
N VAL A 451 23.32 28.44 9.27
CA VAL A 451 24.19 28.31 8.09
C VAL A 451 25.36 29.30 8.16
N ASP A 452 25.13 30.54 8.59
CA ASP A 452 26.22 31.51 8.74
C ASP A 452 27.26 31.09 9.79
N ARG A 453 26.82 30.49 10.91
CA ARG A 453 27.73 29.89 11.91
C ARG A 453 28.55 28.75 11.31
N ILE A 454 27.92 27.87 10.52
CA ILE A 454 28.61 26.75 9.87
C ILE A 454 29.59 27.24 8.81
N ARG A 455 29.23 28.22 7.99
CA ARG A 455 30.14 28.85 7.03
C ARG A 455 31.35 29.48 7.70
N ASN A 456 31.16 30.18 8.82
CA ASN A 456 32.28 30.77 9.57
C ASN A 456 33.19 29.68 10.15
N ARG A 457 32.63 28.59 10.67
CA ARG A 457 33.39 27.41 11.11
C ARG A 457 34.12 26.73 9.96
N ALA A 458 33.50 26.63 8.78
CA ALA A 458 34.12 26.09 7.58
C ALA A 458 35.33 26.93 7.15
N LYS A 459 35.20 28.26 7.14
CA LYS A 459 36.31 29.20 6.86
C LYS A 459 37.45 29.04 7.86
N GLU A 460 37.14 28.91 9.14
CA GLU A 460 38.16 28.72 10.19
C GLU A 460 38.90 27.38 10.05
N LYS A 461 38.18 26.30 9.74
CA LYS A 461 38.82 25.00 9.47
C LYS A 461 39.71 25.02 8.24
N ARG A 462 39.25 25.67 7.16
CA ARG A 462 40.04 25.81 5.94
C ARG A 462 41.29 26.66 6.17
N SER A 463 41.20 27.76 6.92
CA SER A 463 42.36 28.60 7.23
C SER A 463 43.40 27.91 8.11
N LYS A 464 42.97 26.92 8.91
CA LYS A 464 43.83 26.03 9.70
C LYS A 464 44.42 24.86 8.89
N GLY A 465 44.03 24.68 7.62
CA GLY A 465 44.45 23.55 6.80
C GLY A 465 43.85 22.21 7.22
N GLU A 466 42.78 22.22 8.00
CA GLU A 466 42.07 21.00 8.39
C GLU A 466 41.19 20.52 7.24
N GLU A 467 41.33 19.25 6.85
CA GLU A 467 40.43 18.61 5.88
C GLU A 467 39.02 18.46 6.45
N SER A 468 38.05 18.28 5.55
CA SER A 468 36.67 18.04 5.96
C SER A 468 36.57 16.76 6.79
N PRO A 469 35.78 16.73 7.88
CA PRO A 469 35.54 15.51 8.65
C PRO A 469 34.96 14.34 7.82
N LEU A 470 34.29 14.64 6.70
CA LEU A 470 33.75 13.63 5.78
C LEU A 470 34.72 13.24 4.66
N ALA A 471 35.92 13.84 4.59
CA ALA A 471 36.92 13.50 3.57
C ALA A 471 37.41 12.03 3.67
N TYR A 472 37.38 11.45 4.87
CA TYR A 472 37.67 10.02 5.09
C TYR A 472 36.48 9.11 4.75
N HIS A 473 35.24 9.59 4.86
CA HIS A 473 34.02 8.81 4.55
C HIS A 473 33.65 8.82 3.06
N ASN A 474 34.24 9.73 2.28
CA ASN A 474 34.06 9.84 0.83
C ASN A 474 35.22 9.20 0.04
N ARG A 475 36.22 8.63 0.73
CA ARG A 475 37.42 8.02 0.12
C ARG A 475 37.25 6.54 -0.23
N ASP A 476 36.26 5.86 0.37
CA ASP A 476 35.96 4.45 0.12
C ASP A 476 34.62 4.32 -0.64
N ASP A 477 34.71 3.88 -1.90
CA ASP A 477 33.81 2.93 -2.58
C ASP A 477 32.30 3.23 -2.66
N VAL A 478 31.89 4.08 -3.61
CA VAL A 478 30.52 3.99 -4.17
C VAL A 478 30.56 4.16 -5.70
N VAL A 479 30.63 3.04 -6.41
CA VAL A 479 30.27 2.99 -7.83
C VAL A 479 28.75 2.85 -7.93
N GLN A 480 28.09 3.80 -8.58
CA GLN A 480 26.66 3.72 -8.88
C GLN A 480 26.43 2.69 -10.00
N LEU A 481 25.64 1.64 -9.74
CA LEU A 481 25.04 0.79 -10.76
C LEU A 481 23.51 0.89 -10.69
N ASP A 482 22.86 0.65 -11.83
CA ASP A 482 21.51 1.10 -12.22
C ASP A 482 20.32 0.46 -11.45
N ASP A 483 20.55 -0.40 -10.45
CA ASP A 483 19.50 -1.21 -9.80
C ASP A 483 19.37 -1.05 -8.27
N GLY A 484 20.13 -0.15 -7.64
CA GLY A 484 19.76 0.40 -6.32
C GLY A 484 19.92 -0.54 -5.11
N GLU A 485 20.63 -1.66 -5.26
CA GLU A 485 21.06 -2.54 -4.18
C GLU A 485 22.58 -2.37 -3.98
N TYR A 486 23.01 -2.11 -2.74
CA TYR A 486 24.40 -1.79 -2.39
C TYR A 486 25.03 -3.01 -1.73
N GLU A 487 25.91 -3.73 -2.41
CA GLU A 487 26.79 -4.70 -1.76
C GLU A 487 28.23 -4.18 -1.69
N MET A 488 28.92 -4.47 -0.58
CA MET A 488 30.38 -4.36 -0.47
C MET A 488 31.01 -5.08 -1.65
N ALA A 489 32.10 -4.54 -2.22
CA ALA A 489 32.88 -5.27 -3.22
C ALA A 489 33.18 -6.69 -2.65
N PRO A 490 32.79 -7.77 -3.34
CA PRO A 490 32.98 -9.12 -2.82
C PRO A 490 34.45 -9.32 -2.47
N LEU A 491 34.73 -9.77 -1.25
CA LEU A 491 36.08 -10.16 -0.83
C LEU A 491 36.65 -11.13 -1.87
N GLY A 492 37.92 -10.96 -2.23
CA GLY A 492 38.59 -11.83 -3.19
C GLY A 492 38.61 -13.30 -2.74
N PRO A 493 39.02 -14.24 -3.62
CA PRO A 493 39.03 -15.68 -3.33
C PRO A 493 39.84 -16.06 -2.08
N GLY A 494 40.82 -15.25 -1.67
CA GLY A 494 41.60 -15.39 -0.44
C GLY A 494 41.14 -14.52 0.73
N GLY A 495 39.97 -13.88 0.63
CA GLY A 495 39.38 -13.08 1.72
C GLY A 495 40.04 -11.71 1.94
N LEU A 496 40.82 -11.23 0.97
CA LEU A 496 41.44 -9.90 1.00
C LEU A 496 40.63 -8.90 0.17
N ASP A 497 40.63 -7.64 0.61
CA ASP A 497 39.98 -6.54 -0.11
C ASP A 497 40.88 -6.04 -1.27
N PRO A 498 40.38 -6.02 -2.52
CA PRO A 498 41.12 -5.51 -3.68
C PRO A 498 41.68 -4.10 -3.49
N ASN A 499 40.96 -3.20 -2.81
CA ASN A 499 41.35 -1.80 -2.65
C ASN A 499 42.46 -1.62 -1.62
N GLU A 500 42.42 -2.38 -0.52
CA GLU A 500 43.48 -2.38 0.49
C GLU A 500 44.78 -2.98 -0.07
N VAL A 501 44.67 -4.06 -0.85
CA VAL A 501 45.84 -4.65 -1.52
C VAL A 501 46.43 -3.65 -2.50
N LEU A 502 45.64 -3.03 -3.39
CA LEU A 502 46.15 -2.05 -4.35
C LEU A 502 46.88 -0.89 -3.64
N GLY A 503 46.35 -0.37 -2.53
CA GLY A 503 46.99 0.71 -1.76
C GLY A 503 48.33 0.34 -1.11
N THR A 504 48.57 -0.96 -0.88
CA THR A 504 49.80 -1.47 -0.23
C THR A 504 50.84 -2.02 -1.22
N LEU A 505 50.53 -2.07 -2.52
CA LEU A 505 51.48 -2.48 -3.56
C LEU A 505 52.55 -1.41 -3.81
N PRO A 506 53.75 -1.77 -4.29
CA PRO A 506 54.71 -0.83 -4.85
C PRO A 506 54.11 0.04 -5.96
N ARG A 507 54.50 1.32 -5.99
CA ARG A 507 53.94 2.33 -6.90
C ARG A 507 54.01 1.95 -8.38
N ALA A 508 55.08 1.26 -8.78
CA ALA A 508 55.23 0.75 -10.15
C ALA A 508 54.17 -0.31 -10.51
N MET A 509 53.79 -1.19 -9.57
CA MET A 509 52.70 -2.15 -9.76
C MET A 509 51.33 -1.48 -9.68
N GLN A 510 51.13 -0.52 -8.79
CA GLN A 510 49.88 0.25 -8.73
C GLN A 510 49.58 0.94 -10.06
N GLU A 511 50.58 1.62 -10.64
CA GLU A 511 50.44 2.31 -11.92
C GLU A 511 50.17 1.33 -13.07
N ALA A 512 50.73 0.11 -13.02
CA ALA A 512 50.44 -0.95 -13.99
C ALA A 512 48.98 -1.42 -13.91
N PHE A 513 48.43 -1.64 -12.71
CA PHE A 513 47.02 -2.01 -12.51
C PHE A 513 46.05 -0.88 -12.90
N ILE A 514 46.37 0.37 -12.55
CA ILE A 514 45.56 1.54 -12.93
C ILE A 514 45.54 1.74 -14.45
N SER A 515 46.67 1.49 -15.12
CA SER A 515 46.77 1.62 -16.59
C SER A 515 46.37 0.36 -17.37
N GLN A 516 45.99 -0.72 -16.68
CA GLN A 516 45.62 -2.02 -17.25
C GLN A 516 46.69 -2.58 -18.21
N ASP A 517 47.97 -2.36 -17.87
CA ASP A 517 49.11 -2.66 -18.74
C ASP A 517 49.92 -3.84 -18.17
N THR A 518 49.74 -5.02 -18.78
CA THR A 518 50.37 -6.28 -18.32
C THR A 518 51.88 -6.30 -18.54
N ASP A 519 52.39 -5.56 -19.53
CA ASP A 519 53.82 -5.50 -19.81
C ASP A 519 54.54 -4.65 -18.77
N LYS A 520 53.92 -3.53 -18.36
CA LYS A 520 54.40 -2.74 -17.21
C LYS A 520 54.31 -3.50 -15.90
N LEU A 521 53.29 -4.33 -15.73
CA LEU A 521 53.18 -5.18 -14.53
C LEU A 521 54.34 -6.19 -14.48
N ARG A 522 54.65 -6.85 -15.59
CA ARG A 522 55.80 -7.77 -15.70
C ARG A 522 57.13 -7.06 -15.46
N GLU A 523 57.31 -5.85 -15.99
CA GLU A 523 58.50 -5.03 -15.74
C GLU A 523 58.62 -4.66 -14.25
N ALA A 524 57.52 -4.21 -13.63
CA ALA A 524 57.47 -3.86 -12.22
C ALA A 524 57.77 -5.08 -11.31
N VAL A 525 57.23 -6.25 -11.64
CA VAL A 525 57.50 -7.51 -10.92
C VAL A 525 58.95 -7.95 -11.10
N SER A 526 59.52 -7.80 -12.31
CA SER A 526 60.93 -8.13 -12.58
C SER A 526 61.94 -7.22 -11.89
N SER A 527 61.50 -6.02 -11.49
CA SER A 527 62.33 -5.05 -10.76
C SER A 527 62.42 -5.33 -9.25
N LEU A 528 61.57 -6.22 -8.74
CA LEU A 528 61.51 -6.62 -7.33
C LEU A 528 62.33 -7.89 -7.08
N THR A 529 62.63 -8.15 -5.82
CA THR A 529 63.23 -9.43 -5.42
C THR A 529 62.20 -10.56 -5.55
N ALA A 530 62.66 -11.80 -5.76
CA ALA A 530 61.77 -12.95 -5.98
C ALA A 530 60.76 -13.15 -4.84
N GLU A 531 61.19 -12.94 -3.59
CA GLU A 531 60.34 -13.08 -2.40
C GLU A 531 59.27 -11.98 -2.29
N GLU A 532 59.62 -10.73 -2.63
CA GLU A 532 58.67 -9.59 -2.63
C GLU A 532 57.68 -9.67 -3.79
N ALA A 533 58.16 -10.09 -4.97
CA ALA A 533 57.34 -10.33 -6.14
C ALA A 533 56.26 -11.39 -5.85
N GLN A 534 56.64 -12.51 -5.25
CA GLN A 534 55.70 -13.58 -4.88
C GLN A 534 54.72 -13.11 -3.81
N TYR A 535 55.19 -12.42 -2.77
CA TYR A 535 54.33 -11.88 -1.70
C TYR A 535 53.25 -10.93 -2.24
N HIS A 536 53.62 -10.00 -3.11
CA HIS A 536 52.68 -9.03 -3.67
C HIS A 536 51.78 -9.65 -4.75
N MET A 537 52.29 -10.57 -5.57
CA MET A 537 51.50 -11.24 -6.59
C MET A 537 50.46 -12.18 -5.98
N GLN A 538 50.83 -12.96 -4.95
CA GLN A 538 49.88 -13.83 -4.24
C GLN A 538 48.74 -13.01 -3.62
N ARG A 539 49.04 -11.86 -3.01
CA ARG A 539 48.01 -10.96 -2.47
C ARG A 539 47.11 -10.36 -3.55
N CYS A 540 47.63 -10.14 -4.76
CA CYS A 540 46.81 -9.71 -5.91
C CYS A 540 45.88 -10.83 -6.38
N VAL A 541 46.30 -12.10 -6.29
CA VAL A 541 45.45 -13.25 -6.60
C VAL A 541 44.39 -13.46 -5.52
N ASP A 542 44.79 -13.41 -4.25
CA ASP A 542 43.92 -13.60 -3.09
C ASP A 542 42.86 -12.49 -2.97
N SER A 543 43.16 -11.26 -3.40
CA SER A 543 42.19 -10.17 -3.48
C SER A 543 41.39 -10.15 -4.78
N GLY A 544 41.70 -11.01 -5.75
CA GLY A 544 41.03 -11.06 -7.05
C GLY A 544 41.43 -9.94 -8.02
N LEU A 545 42.48 -9.19 -7.70
CA LEU A 545 43.07 -8.13 -8.54
C LEU A 545 43.81 -8.71 -9.77
N TRP A 546 44.32 -9.94 -9.65
CA TRP A 546 44.97 -10.69 -10.73
C TRP A 546 44.40 -12.12 -10.79
N ASN A 547 44.08 -12.60 -12.00
CA ASN A 547 43.64 -13.98 -12.21
C ASN A 547 44.65 -14.68 -13.12
N PRO A 548 45.51 -15.56 -12.58
CA PRO A 548 46.50 -16.26 -13.39
C PRO A 548 45.78 -17.15 -14.42
N GLY A 549 46.23 -17.10 -15.67
CA GLY A 549 45.67 -17.92 -16.74
C GLY A 549 45.94 -19.42 -16.50
N PRO A 550 45.21 -20.33 -17.16
CA PRO A 550 45.39 -21.77 -17.01
C PRO A 550 46.82 -22.26 -17.35
N ASP A 551 47.59 -21.48 -18.12
CA ASP A 551 48.99 -21.79 -18.48
C ASP A 551 50.03 -21.35 -17.41
N GLU A 552 49.62 -20.61 -16.37
CA GLU A 552 50.51 -20.09 -15.32
C GLU A 552 50.46 -20.91 -14.01
N VAL A 553 49.48 -21.82 -13.86
CA VAL A 553 49.26 -22.61 -12.64
C VAL A 553 50.11 -23.90 -12.59
N GLU A 554 50.59 -24.40 -13.73
CA GLU A 554 51.37 -25.65 -13.79
C GLU A 554 52.86 -25.48 -13.43
N ALA A 555 53.32 -24.26 -13.11
CA ALA A 555 54.72 -24.01 -12.80
C ALA A 555 55.09 -24.20 -11.32
N ASP A 556 54.11 -24.18 -10.40
CA ASP A 556 54.37 -24.21 -8.95
C ASP A 556 54.25 -25.61 -8.30
N ASP A 557 53.55 -26.57 -8.94
CA ASP A 557 53.35 -27.92 -8.36
C ASP A 557 54.57 -28.87 -8.54
N GLU A 558 55.60 -28.50 -9.32
CA GLU A 558 56.81 -29.34 -9.50
C GLU A 558 57.97 -28.99 -8.52
N ALA A 559 57.80 -28.03 -7.61
CA ALA A 559 58.89 -27.53 -6.76
C ALA A 559 58.88 -28.03 -5.29
N GLU A 560 57.93 -28.88 -4.87
CA GLU A 560 57.84 -29.41 -3.49
C GLU A 560 58.12 -30.92 -3.34
N ASP A 561 58.85 -31.55 -4.26
CA ASP A 561 59.36 -32.93 -4.05
C ASP A 561 60.89 -33.00 -4.32
N ASN A 562 61.68 -32.42 -3.40
CA ASN A 562 63.07 -32.83 -3.15
C ASN A 562 63.53 -32.54 -1.71
#